data_AF-A0A9D1PNY9-F1
#
_entry.id   AF-A0A9D1PNY9-F1
#
_cell.length_a   1.000
_cell.length_b   1.000
_cell.length_c   1.000
_cell.angle_alpha   90.00
_cell.angle_beta   90.00
_cell.angle_gamma   90.00
#
_symmetry.space_group_name_H-M   'P 1'
#
loop_
_entity.id
_entity.type
_entity.pdbx_description
1 polymer ?
#
loop_
_entity_poly.entity_id
_entity_poly.type
_entity_poly.pdbx_seq_one_letter_code
_entity_poly.pdbx_strand_id
1 'polypeptide(L)' 'MRKTKIVCTIGPASESKEKLRKLMIGGMDVARLNFSHGD' A
#
# COMPACT_ATOMS: atom_id res chain seq x y z
N MET A 1 -7.54 -9.23 -17.76
CA MET A 1 -6.31 -8.91 -16.99
C MET A 1 -6.16 -7.39 -16.92
N ARG A 2 -6.02 -6.81 -15.72
CA ARG A 2 -5.85 -5.35 -15.58
C ARG A 2 -4.46 -4.95 -16.06
N LYS A 3 -4.35 -3.92 -16.91
CA LYS A 3 -3.06 -3.45 -17.47
C LYS A 3 -2.38 -2.39 -16.61
N THR A 4 -3.18 -1.59 -15.91
CA THR A 4 -2.68 -0.50 -15.03
C THR A 4 -2.42 -1.02 -13.62
N LYS A 5 -1.29 -0.64 -13.01
CA LYS A 5 -0.97 -0.97 -11.62
C LYS A 5 -1.64 0.00 -10.64
N ILE A 6 -2.03 -0.48 -9.46
CA ILE A 6 -2.49 0.33 -8.33
C ILE A 6 -1.33 0.47 -7.36
N VAL A 7 -0.97 1.71 -7.09
CA VAL A 7 0.07 2.09 -6.12
C VAL A 7 -0.62 2.66 -4.89
N CYS A 8 -0.32 2.13 -3.70
CA CYS A 8 -0.85 2.66 -2.44
C CYS A 8 0.29 3.21 -1.59
N THR A 9 0.16 4.46 -1.12
CA THR A 9 1.11 5.02 -0.15
C THR A 9 0.79 4.47 1.25
N ILE A 10 1.78 3.90 1.93
CA ILE A 10 1.61 3.35 3.28
C ILE A 10 1.88 4.44 4.31
N GLY A 11 1.07 4.46 5.37
CA GLY A 11 1.23 5.34 6.52
C GLY A 11 0.45 4.79 7.72
N PRO A 12 0.25 5.59 8.79
CA PRO A 12 -0.33 5.10 10.05
C PRO A 12 -1.69 4.41 9.91
N ALA A 13 -2.51 4.81 8.94
CA ALA A 13 -3.82 4.19 8.70
C ALA A 13 -3.75 2.80 8.03
N SER A 14 -2.60 2.43 7.46
CA SER A 14 -2.44 1.26 6.60
C SER A 14 -1.21 0.39 6.90
N GLU A 15 -0.38 0.75 7.89
CA GLU A 15 0.87 0.04 8.23
C GLU A 15 0.66 -1.31 8.94
N SER A 16 -0.52 -1.54 9.54
CA SER A 16 -0.78 -2.79 10.23
C SER A 16 -0.82 -3.97 9.25
N LYS A 17 -0.30 -5.14 9.67
CA LYS A 17 -0.28 -6.36 8.83
C LYS A 17 -1.66 -6.73 8.28
N GLU A 18 -2.71 -6.55 9.09
CA GLU A 18 -4.08 -6.83 8.68
C GLU A 18 -4.54 -5.89 7.55
N LYS A 19 -4.24 -4.59 7.66
CA LYS A 19 -4.60 -3.59 6.63
C LYS A 19 -3.80 -3.82 5.36
N LEU A 20 -2.50 -4.10 5.45
CA LEU A 20 -1.69 -4.46 4.28
C LEU A 20 -2.25 -5.68 3.55
N ARG A 21 -2.66 -6.73 4.28
CA ARG A 21 -3.29 -7.91 3.69
C ARG A 21 -4.60 -7.57 2.98
N LYS A 22 -5.44 -6.73 3.57
CA LYS A 22 -6.68 -6.25 2.94
C LYS A 22 -6.40 -5.46 1.66
N LEU A 23 -5.37 -4.61 1.64
CA LEU A 23 -4.96 -3.86 0.45
C LEU A 23 -4.45 -4.78 -0.67
N MET A 24 -3.60 -5.77 -0.34
CA MET A 24 -3.10 -6.75 -1.31
C MET A 24 -4.26 -7.53 -1.96
N ILE A 25 -5.18 -8.05 -1.16
CA ILE A 25 -6.35 -8.79 -1.66
C ILE A 25 -7.29 -7.86 -2.45
N GLY A 26 -7.40 -6.59 -2.05
CA GLY A 26 -8.18 -5.56 -2.74
C GLY A 26 -7.58 -5.08 -4.06
N GLY A 27 -6.39 -5.55 -4.44
CA GLY A 27 -5.79 -5.28 -5.75
C GLY A 27 -4.70 -4.21 -5.77
N MET A 28 -4.08 -3.91 -4.62
CA MET A 28 -2.81 -3.18 -4.56
C MET A 28 -1.69 -4.02 -5.20
N ASP A 29 -0.95 -3.43 -6.14
CA ASP A 29 0.20 -4.08 -6.78
C ASP A 29 1.53 -3.61 -6.21
N VAL A 30 1.61 -2.34 -5.79
CA VAL A 30 2.84 -1.70 -5.30
C VAL A 30 2.54 -0.90 -4.05
N ALA A 31 3.32 -1.14 -3.00
CA ALA A 31 3.38 -0.28 -1.84
C ALA A 31 4.40 0.85 -2.10
N ARG A 32 4.00 2.10 -1.86
CA ARG A 32 4.89 3.26 -1.86
C ARG A 32 5.14 3.68 -0.41
N LEU A 33 6.40 3.83 -0.05
CA LEU A 33 6.84 4.45 1.20
C LEU A 33 7.33 5.85 0.90
N ASN A 34 6.77 6.86 1.58
CA ASN A 34 7.20 8.24 1.41
C ASN A 34 8.27 8.59 2.44
N PHE A 35 9.54 8.65 2.00
CA PHE A 35 10.69 8.91 2.88
C PHE A 35 10.89 10.40 3.19
N SER A 36 9.98 11.28 2.77
CA SER A 36 10.04 12.69 3.15
C SER A 36 9.63 12.92 4.61
N HIS A 37 9.07 11.89 5.26
CA HIS A 37 8.60 11.89 6.65
C HIS A 37 8.93 10.51 7.24
N GLY A 38 9.12 10.44 8.56
CA GLY A 38 9.54 9.23 9.27
C GLY A 38 10.90 9.42 9.92
N ASP A 39 11.06 8.86 11.12
CA ASP A 39 12.33 8.82 11.86
C ASP A 39 13.20 7.63 11.41
#